data_AF-A0A6J7NVE1-F1
#
_entry.id   AF-A0A6J7NVE1-F1
#
_cell.length_a   1.000
_cell.length_b   1.000
_cell.length_c   1.000
_cell.angle_alpha   90.00
_cell.angle_beta   90.00
_cell.angle_gamma   90.00
#
_symmetry.space_group_name_H-M   'P 1'
#
loop_
_entity.id
_entity.type
_entity.pdbx_description
1 polymer ?
#
loop_
_entity_poly.entity_id
_entity_poly.type
_entity_poly.pdbx_seq_one_letter_code
_entity_poly.pdbx_strand_id
1 'polypeptide(L)'
;MLKRLVIALLGILCLIVGAAGLITGAWIYTVFGSDGEVSAPAGSVVEVQRSNAVVIDLADANLSVPYLTFKGETTIQAKNTVGEIGAALFLGVGEATVIDEYLAQTTYSVGEFTAPTKPWKMTLVPGPANTPGAPFGQPAEKLIWSSSAIGDPAVLQLDSPAAPLTLVVMRSDALSPVAADLSVHLKVPQLVITMWIALAVAVLLLPAALTLFWIALFHLRKRGRHEG
;
A
#
# COMPACT_ATOMS: atom_id res chain seq x y z
N MET A 1 -2.04 16.97 -52.67
CA MET A 1 -2.49 17.52 -51.37
C MET A 1 -2.73 16.43 -50.33
N LEU A 2 -3.32 15.29 -50.70
CA LEU A 2 -3.57 14.13 -49.82
C LEU A 2 -2.38 13.67 -48.95
N LYS A 3 -1.19 13.47 -49.54
CA LYS A 3 0.01 13.02 -48.80
C LYS A 3 0.40 13.94 -47.63
N ARG A 4 0.20 15.25 -47.76
CA ARG A 4 0.51 16.23 -46.70
C ARG A 4 -0.50 16.19 -45.56
N LEU A 5 -1.78 16.01 -45.91
CA LEU A 5 -2.87 15.87 -44.94
C LEU A 5 -2.69 14.58 -44.12
N VAL A 6 -2.32 13.46 -44.76
CA VAL A 6 -2.04 12.20 -44.08
C VAL A 6 -0.85 12.32 -43.11
N ILE A 7 0.24 12.98 -43.51
CA ILE A 7 1.41 13.20 -42.64
C ILE A 7 1.04 14.07 -41.44
N ALA A 8 0.26 15.14 -41.65
CA ALA A 8 -0.19 16.01 -40.57
C ALA A 8 -1.11 15.29 -39.58
N LEU A 9 -2.07 14.49 -40.07
CA LEU A 9 -2.97 13.68 -39.23
C LEU A 9 -2.20 12.64 -38.42
N LEU A 10 -1.22 11.96 -39.04
CA LEU A 10 -0.36 11.00 -38.34
C LEU A 10 0.46 11.68 -37.25
N GLY A 11 1.03 12.86 -37.53
CA GLY A 11 1.77 13.64 -36.54
C GLY A 11 0.91 14.03 -35.33
N ILE A 12 -0.34 14.48 -35.57
CA ILE A 12 -1.30 14.81 -34.51
C ILE A 12 -1.64 13.56 -33.68
N LEU A 13 -1.90 12.42 -34.34
CA LEU A 13 -2.20 11.16 -33.66
C LEU A 13 -1.02 10.72 -32.77
N CYS A 14 0.20 10.76 -33.29
CA CYS A 14 1.41 10.48 -32.51
C CYS A 14 1.55 11.41 -31.31
N LEU A 15 1.23 12.70 -31.47
CA LEU A 15 1.29 13.68 -30.39
C LEU A 15 0.27 13.37 -29.29
N ILE A 16 -0.99 13.06 -29.66
CA ILE A 16 -2.05 12.74 -28.70
C ILE A 16 -1.68 11.48 -27.90
N VAL A 17 -1.26 10.41 -28.58
CA VAL A 17 -0.91 9.14 -27.92
C VAL A 17 0.35 9.32 -27.06
N GLY A 18 1.35 10.04 -27.56
CA GLY A 18 2.57 10.32 -26.81
C GLY A 18 2.31 11.17 -25.55
N ALA A 19 1.46 12.19 -25.66
CA ALA A 19 1.06 13.02 -24.52
C ALA A 19 0.26 12.21 -23.49
N ALA A 20 -0.68 11.37 -23.93
CA ALA A 20 -1.43 10.48 -23.04
C ALA A 20 -0.50 9.49 -22.31
N GLY A 21 0.51 8.94 -23.01
CA GLY A 21 1.54 8.10 -22.42
C GLY A 21 2.35 8.81 -21.34
N LEU A 22 2.79 10.05 -21.59
CA LEU A 22 3.49 10.86 -20.58
C LEU A 22 2.61 11.13 -19.35
N ILE A 23 1.37 11.56 -19.55
CA ILE A 23 0.45 11.88 -18.44
C ILE A 23 0.22 10.63 -17.60
N THR A 24 -0.02 9.49 -18.24
CA THR A 24 -0.26 8.22 -17.55
C THR A 24 0.98 7.76 -16.78
N GLY A 25 2.16 7.75 -17.42
CA GLY A 25 3.41 7.36 -16.78
C GLY A 25 3.78 8.28 -15.61
N ALA A 26 3.62 9.60 -15.78
CA ALA A 26 3.85 10.57 -14.72
C ALA A 26 2.88 10.37 -13.55
N TRP A 27 1.59 10.15 -13.83
CA TRP A 27 0.59 9.90 -12.79
C TRP A 27 0.92 8.64 -11.98
N ILE A 28 1.23 7.52 -12.64
CA ILE A 28 1.64 6.27 -11.96
C ILE A 28 2.86 6.53 -11.06
N TYR A 29 3.89 7.20 -11.59
CA TYR A 29 5.10 7.51 -10.84
C TYR A 29 4.81 8.39 -9.61
N THR A 30 3.92 9.38 -9.74
CA THR A 30 3.59 10.28 -8.62
C THR A 30 2.82 9.59 -7.50
N VAL A 31 2.02 8.56 -7.81
CA VAL A 31 1.16 7.89 -6.83
C VAL A 31 1.84 6.65 -6.23
N PHE A 32 2.59 5.89 -7.02
CA PHE A 32 3.17 4.59 -6.63
C PHE A 32 4.71 4.59 -6.61
N GLY A 33 5.35 5.71 -6.88
CA GLY A 33 6.80 5.80 -6.98
C GLY A 33 7.40 4.94 -8.11
N SER A 34 8.69 4.66 -8.01
CA SER A 34 9.43 3.83 -8.97
C SER A 34 9.12 2.34 -8.82
N ASP A 35 8.72 1.92 -7.63
CA ASP A 35 8.67 0.50 -7.25
C ASP A 35 7.24 -0.07 -7.32
N GLY A 36 6.28 0.78 -7.70
CA GLY A 36 4.86 0.40 -7.81
C GLY A 36 4.21 0.20 -6.44
N GLU A 37 4.73 0.88 -5.42
CA GLU A 37 4.33 0.73 -4.03
C GLU A 37 3.72 2.03 -3.51
N VAL A 38 2.55 1.93 -2.91
CA VAL A 38 1.93 3.04 -2.18
C VAL A 38 1.80 2.64 -0.72
N SER A 39 2.27 3.51 0.17
CA SER A 39 2.16 3.34 1.61
C SER A 39 1.12 4.31 2.16
N ALA A 40 0.22 3.79 2.99
CA ALA A 40 -0.76 4.59 3.72
C ALA A 40 -0.56 4.37 5.23
N PRO A 41 -0.45 5.45 6.04
CA PRO A 41 -0.44 5.30 7.49
C PRO A 41 -1.80 4.75 7.94
N ALA A 42 -1.77 3.70 8.76
CA ALA A 42 -2.96 3.13 9.38
C ALA A 42 -3.17 3.65 10.80
N GLY A 43 -2.28 4.51 11.30
CA GLY A 43 -2.34 5.11 12.63
C GLY A 43 -1.38 4.46 13.63
N SER A 44 -1.28 5.06 14.81
CA SER A 44 -0.43 4.58 15.89
C SER A 44 -1.27 3.86 16.95
N VAL A 45 -0.82 2.68 17.33
CA VAL A 45 -1.34 1.90 18.45
C VAL A 45 -0.42 2.17 19.63
N VAL A 46 -0.94 2.81 20.68
CA VAL A 46 -0.19 3.04 21.91
C VAL A 46 -1.05 2.52 23.05
N GLU A 47 -0.68 1.34 23.56
CA GLU A 47 -1.36 0.79 24.71
C GLU A 47 -0.76 1.32 26.02
N VAL A 48 -1.61 1.91 26.86
CA VAL A 48 -1.20 2.52 28.13
C VAL A 48 -1.61 1.65 29.33
N GLN A 49 -2.58 0.74 29.16
CA GLN A 49 -3.21 -0.01 30.26
C GLN A 49 -2.65 -1.42 30.49
N ARG A 50 -1.40 -1.69 30.08
CA ARG A 50 -0.71 -2.99 30.26
C ARG A 50 -1.43 -4.19 29.62
N SER A 51 -2.02 -4.01 28.44
CA SER A 51 -2.51 -5.15 27.65
C SER A 51 -1.34 -5.91 27.00
N ASN A 52 -1.51 -7.22 26.84
CA ASN A 52 -0.50 -8.09 26.22
C ASN A 52 -0.62 -8.14 24.69
N ALA A 53 -1.78 -7.74 24.15
CA ALA A 53 -2.09 -7.79 22.74
C ALA A 53 -3.08 -6.69 22.37
N VAL A 54 -2.97 -6.18 21.15
CA VAL A 54 -3.93 -5.26 20.55
C VAL A 54 -4.58 -5.94 19.36
N VAL A 55 -5.91 -5.97 19.38
CA VAL A 55 -6.77 -6.58 18.37
C VAL A 55 -7.39 -5.48 17.54
N ILE A 56 -7.32 -5.59 16.23
CA ILE A 56 -7.88 -4.64 15.27
C ILE A 56 -8.72 -5.41 14.28
N ASP A 57 -9.99 -5.02 14.16
CA ASP A 57 -10.84 -5.51 13.08
C ASP A 57 -10.52 -4.72 11.80
N LEU A 58 -9.95 -5.39 10.80
CA LEU A 58 -9.59 -4.77 9.53
C LEU A 58 -10.82 -4.44 8.66
N ALA A 59 -11.93 -5.16 8.83
CA ALA A 59 -13.15 -4.94 8.06
C ALA A 59 -13.90 -3.68 8.55
N ASP A 60 -14.02 -3.53 9.87
CA ASP A 60 -14.68 -2.38 10.48
C ASP A 60 -13.83 -1.12 10.47
N ALA A 61 -12.50 -1.26 10.42
CA ALA A 61 -11.59 -0.12 10.39
C ALA A 61 -11.76 0.76 9.14
N ASN A 62 -12.50 0.32 8.11
CA ASN A 62 -12.69 1.01 6.82
C ASN A 62 -11.40 1.71 6.38
N LEU A 63 -10.27 1.01 6.57
CA LEU A 63 -8.98 1.51 6.17
C LEU A 63 -9.17 1.77 4.69
N SER A 64 -8.95 3.02 4.28
CA SER A 64 -8.77 3.37 2.87
C SER A 64 -7.48 2.70 2.40
N VAL A 65 -7.46 1.36 2.40
CA VAL A 65 -6.63 0.58 1.52
C VAL A 65 -7.10 1.05 0.15
N PRO A 66 -6.28 1.74 -0.63
CA PRO A 66 -6.67 2.18 -1.96
C PRO A 66 -6.97 0.90 -2.76
N TYR A 67 -8.23 0.49 -2.75
CA TYR A 67 -8.69 -0.73 -3.38
C TYR A 67 -8.74 -0.43 -4.86
N LEU A 68 -7.61 -0.58 -5.51
CA LEU A 68 -7.59 -0.61 -6.94
C LEU A 68 -8.02 -2.01 -7.32
N THR A 69 -8.92 -2.13 -8.30
CA THR A 69 -9.35 -3.42 -8.89
C THR A 69 -8.20 -4.22 -9.54
N PHE A 70 -6.95 -3.78 -9.39
CA PHE A 70 -5.76 -4.44 -9.90
C PHE A 70 -5.30 -5.54 -8.95
N LYS A 71 -4.77 -6.64 -9.51
CA LYS A 71 -4.07 -7.68 -8.73
C LYS A 71 -2.80 -7.06 -8.11
N GLY A 72 -2.87 -6.68 -6.84
CA GLY A 72 -1.76 -6.17 -6.05
C GLY A 72 -1.52 -7.02 -4.80
N GLU A 73 -0.32 -6.94 -4.26
CA GLU A 73 0.05 -7.54 -2.98
C GLU A 73 -0.16 -6.50 -1.89
N THR A 74 -0.98 -6.81 -0.89
CA THR A 74 -1.16 -5.94 0.29
C THR A 74 -0.35 -6.49 1.44
N THR A 75 0.47 -5.64 2.05
CA THR A 75 1.22 -5.96 3.27
C THR A 75 0.86 -4.98 4.38
N ILE A 76 0.76 -5.49 5.60
CA ILE A 76 0.66 -4.68 6.81
C ILE A 76 2.04 -4.67 7.45
N GLN A 77 2.52 -3.48 7.77
CA GLN A 77 3.77 -3.28 8.47
C GLN A 77 3.50 -2.64 9.83
N ALA A 78 4.10 -3.20 10.87
CA ALA A 78 4.12 -2.63 12.21
C ALA A 78 5.55 -2.36 12.65
N LYS A 79 5.81 -1.13 13.07
CA LYS A 79 7.10 -0.72 13.59
C LYS A 79 6.98 -0.41 15.08
N ASN A 80 7.89 -0.95 15.89
CA ASN A 80 7.87 -0.70 17.32
C ASN A 80 8.18 0.78 17.60
N THR A 81 7.39 1.42 18.46
CA THR A 81 7.58 2.81 18.90
C THR A 81 8.01 2.92 20.36
N VAL A 82 7.97 1.81 21.11
CA VAL A 82 8.57 1.74 22.44
C VAL A 82 10.09 1.72 22.26
N GLY A 83 10.79 2.71 22.81
CA GLY A 83 12.24 2.86 22.71
C GLY A 83 13.09 1.75 23.36
N GLU A 84 12.50 0.60 23.70
CA GLU A 84 13.24 -0.60 24.09
C GLU A 84 13.80 -1.27 22.84
N ILE A 85 15.11 -1.09 22.64
CA ILE A 85 15.89 -1.77 21.61
C ILE A 85 15.74 -3.29 21.83
N GLY A 86 14.97 -3.96 20.97
CA GLY A 86 15.01 -5.42 20.83
C GLY A 86 13.71 -6.20 21.05
N ALA A 87 12.59 -5.57 21.41
CA ALA A 87 11.31 -6.29 21.43
C ALA A 87 10.70 -6.34 20.02
N ALA A 88 11.06 -7.36 19.25
CA ALA A 88 10.42 -7.62 17.95
C ALA A 88 8.90 -7.72 18.14
N LEU A 89 8.14 -7.15 17.21
CA LEU A 89 6.69 -7.27 17.20
C LEU A 89 6.28 -8.57 16.52
N PHE A 90 5.17 -9.12 16.96
CA PHE A 90 4.42 -10.17 16.28
C PHE A 90 3.17 -9.55 15.67
N LEU A 91 2.95 -9.86 14.39
CA LEU A 91 1.71 -9.61 13.67
C LEU A 91 1.09 -10.95 13.33
N GLY A 92 -0.17 -11.15 13.70
CA GLY A 92 -0.94 -12.33 13.34
C GLY A 92 -2.28 -11.92 12.78
N VAL A 93 -2.74 -12.65 11.78
CA VAL A 93 -4.11 -12.55 11.28
C VAL A 93 -4.78 -13.91 11.38
N GLY A 94 -6.06 -13.91 11.74
CA GLY A 94 -6.87 -15.11 11.87
C GLY A 94 -8.35 -14.81 11.89
N GLU A 95 -9.15 -15.86 12.06
CA GLU A 95 -10.60 -15.75 12.24
C GLU A 95 -10.92 -15.15 13.61
N ALA A 96 -11.87 -14.20 13.65
CA ALA A 96 -12.24 -13.47 14.86
C ALA A 96 -12.59 -14.40 16.03
N THR A 97 -13.40 -15.43 15.78
CA THR A 97 -13.84 -16.40 16.78
C THR A 97 -12.67 -17.16 17.43
N VAL A 98 -11.71 -17.60 16.62
CA VAL A 98 -10.52 -18.33 17.08
C VAL A 98 -9.57 -17.41 17.85
N ILE A 99 -9.43 -16.16 17.40
CA ILE A 99 -8.62 -15.16 18.09
C ILE A 99 -9.25 -14.78 19.43
N ASP A 100 -10.57 -14.60 19.49
CA ASP A 100 -11.29 -14.30 20.72
C ASP A 100 -11.12 -15.44 21.74
N GLU A 101 -11.24 -16.70 21.32
CA GLU A 101 -10.99 -17.86 22.18
C GLU A 101 -9.53 -17.91 22.68
N TYR A 102 -8.58 -17.60 21.80
CA TYR A 102 -7.16 -17.53 22.14
C TYR A 102 -6.89 -16.43 23.17
N LEU A 103 -7.46 -15.24 22.98
CA LEU A 103 -7.22 -14.09 23.84
C LEU A 103 -8.12 -14.07 25.09
N ALA A 104 -9.15 -14.92 25.17
CA ALA A 104 -10.05 -15.02 26.32
C ALA A 104 -9.33 -15.32 27.65
N GLN A 105 -8.09 -15.82 27.61
CA GLN A 105 -7.28 -16.12 28.80
C GLN A 105 -6.36 -14.98 29.22
N THR A 106 -6.26 -13.89 28.45
CA THR A 106 -5.33 -12.79 28.70
C THR A 106 -6.03 -11.43 28.63
N THR A 107 -5.36 -10.40 29.16
CA THR A 107 -5.84 -9.03 29.02
C THR A 107 -5.36 -8.49 27.68
N TYR A 108 -6.29 -8.08 26.83
CA TYR A 108 -6.02 -7.52 25.51
C TYR A 108 -6.80 -6.22 25.32
N SER A 109 -6.40 -5.44 24.32
CA SER A 109 -7.12 -4.22 23.93
C SER A 109 -7.69 -4.37 22.55
N VAL A 110 -8.87 -3.81 22.33
CA VAL A 110 -9.48 -3.67 21.01
C VAL A 110 -9.24 -2.25 20.52
N GLY A 111 -8.62 -2.12 19.34
CA GLY A 111 -8.40 -0.87 18.65
C GLY A 111 -9.57 -0.54 17.73
N GLU A 112 -10.29 0.53 18.04
CA GLU A 112 -11.30 1.12 17.17
C GLU A 112 -10.66 2.20 16.28
N PHE A 113 -10.84 2.07 14.96
CA PHE A 113 -10.35 3.07 14.01
C PHE A 113 -11.18 4.34 14.11
N THR A 114 -10.51 5.48 14.29
CA THR A 114 -11.20 6.79 14.38
C THR A 114 -10.88 7.70 13.21
N ALA A 115 -9.62 7.77 12.76
CA ALA A 115 -9.18 8.49 11.57
C ALA A 115 -7.73 8.12 11.17
N PRO A 116 -7.32 8.29 9.89
CA PRO A 116 -5.98 7.90 9.37
C PRO A 116 -4.78 8.58 10.06
N THR A 117 -5.00 9.70 10.75
CA THR A 117 -3.94 10.50 11.39
C THR A 117 -4.09 10.58 12.91
N LYS A 118 -5.05 9.84 13.47
CA LYS A 118 -5.29 9.80 14.91
C LYS A 118 -4.81 8.48 15.49
N PRO A 119 -4.36 8.47 16.75
CA PRO A 119 -4.15 7.23 17.46
C PRO A 119 -5.47 6.46 17.50
N TRP A 120 -5.36 5.13 17.43
CA TRP A 120 -6.49 4.24 17.57
C TRP A 120 -7.11 4.39 18.96
N LYS A 121 -8.44 4.30 19.05
CA LYS A 121 -9.12 4.31 20.35
C LYS A 121 -9.06 2.90 20.93
N MET A 122 -8.30 2.74 22.02
CA MET A 122 -8.14 1.45 22.69
C MET A 122 -9.24 1.25 23.73
N THR A 123 -9.91 0.10 23.67
CA THR A 123 -10.82 -0.39 24.71
C THR A 123 -10.21 -1.64 25.34
N LEU A 124 -9.93 -1.59 26.64
CA LEU A 124 -9.35 -2.73 27.35
C LEU A 124 -10.41 -3.81 27.60
N VAL A 125 -10.07 -5.05 27.27
CA VAL A 125 -10.86 -6.25 27.59
C VAL A 125 -10.13 -7.03 28.69
N PRO A 126 -10.68 -7.08 29.92
CA PRO A 126 -10.04 -7.77 31.03
C PRO A 126 -10.10 -9.29 30.84
N GLY A 127 -8.95 -9.94 30.99
CA GLY A 127 -8.85 -11.41 31.00
C GLY A 127 -8.88 -12.01 32.41
N PRO A 128 -9.10 -13.33 32.53
CA PRO A 128 -9.11 -14.05 33.81
C PRO A 128 -7.72 -14.17 34.45
N ALA A 129 -6.64 -13.96 33.69
CA ALA A 129 -5.30 -13.83 34.23
C ALA A 129 -5.19 -12.56 35.07
N ASN A 130 -5.26 -12.70 36.40
CA ASN A 130 -5.22 -11.61 37.38
C ASN A 130 -3.91 -10.80 37.42
N THR A 131 -2.96 -11.07 36.53
CA THR A 131 -1.69 -10.33 36.44
C THR A 131 -1.56 -9.73 35.04
N PRO A 132 -1.84 -8.42 34.87
CA PRO A 132 -1.55 -7.70 33.64
C PRO A 132 -0.08 -7.90 33.24
N GLY A 133 0.19 -8.32 32.00
CA GLY A 133 1.55 -8.56 31.52
C GLY A 133 2.15 -9.94 31.83
N ALA A 134 1.38 -10.90 32.38
CA ALA A 134 1.84 -12.28 32.49
C ALA A 134 2.13 -12.86 31.10
N PRO A 135 3.25 -13.57 30.88
CA PRO A 135 3.58 -14.16 29.58
C PRO A 135 2.47 -15.13 29.16
N PHE A 136 1.84 -14.84 28.04
CA PHE A 136 1.03 -15.80 27.32
C PHE A 136 1.96 -16.56 26.36
N GLY A 137 1.73 -17.86 26.11
CA GLY A 137 2.67 -18.67 25.31
C GLY A 137 3.03 -18.00 23.97
N GLN A 138 4.25 -18.25 23.45
CA GLN A 138 4.76 -17.54 22.28
C GLN A 138 3.75 -17.59 21.12
N PRO A 139 3.33 -16.44 20.58
CA PRO A 139 2.23 -16.40 19.62
C PRO A 139 2.55 -17.13 18.33
N ALA A 140 3.80 -17.05 17.85
CA ALA A 140 4.22 -17.69 16.61
C ALA A 140 4.19 -19.23 16.64
N GLU A 141 4.14 -19.85 17.82
CA GLU A 141 4.05 -21.32 17.94
C GLU A 141 2.61 -21.84 17.76
N LYS A 142 1.61 -20.95 17.66
CA LYS A 142 0.21 -21.32 17.56
C LYS A 142 -0.23 -21.48 16.11
N LEU A 143 -0.92 -22.58 15.80
CA LEU A 143 -1.47 -22.88 14.47
C LEU A 143 -2.82 -22.19 14.18
N ILE A 144 -3.15 -21.13 14.93
CA ILE A 144 -4.41 -20.39 14.78
C ILE A 144 -4.33 -19.27 13.74
N TRP A 145 -3.11 -18.87 13.37
CA TRP A 145 -2.89 -17.76 12.45
C TRP A 145 -3.00 -18.24 11.00
N SER A 146 -3.80 -17.55 10.21
CA SER A 146 -3.81 -17.74 8.76
C SER A 146 -2.54 -17.19 8.12
N SER A 147 -1.99 -16.12 8.70
CA SER A 147 -0.69 -15.54 8.34
C SER A 147 -0.08 -14.89 9.57
N SER A 148 1.24 -14.96 9.71
CA SER A 148 1.94 -14.30 10.81
C SER A 148 3.35 -13.83 10.42
N ALA A 149 3.85 -12.83 11.12
CA ALA A 149 5.18 -12.27 10.92
C ALA A 149 5.77 -11.80 12.25
N ILE A 150 7.08 -11.95 12.42
CA ILE A 150 7.85 -11.39 13.54
C ILE A 150 8.95 -10.49 12.99
N GLY A 151 9.11 -9.30 13.58
CA GLY A 151 10.22 -8.41 13.24
C GLY A 151 10.11 -7.03 13.87
N ASP A 152 11.07 -6.18 13.56
CA ASP A 152 10.98 -4.73 13.79
C ASP A 152 11.67 -3.99 12.61
N PRO A 153 10.92 -3.57 11.58
CA PRO A 153 9.46 -3.69 11.47
C PRO A 153 9.00 -5.13 11.17
N ALA A 154 7.85 -5.52 11.74
CA ALA A 154 7.15 -6.75 11.36
C ALA A 154 6.36 -6.50 10.07
N VAL A 155 6.50 -7.36 9.06
CA VAL A 155 5.84 -7.22 7.75
C VAL A 155 5.02 -8.47 7.46
N LEU A 156 3.70 -8.31 7.41
CA LEU A 156 2.72 -9.36 7.20
C LEU A 156 2.10 -9.24 5.80
N GLN A 157 2.16 -10.29 4.99
CA GLN A 157 1.46 -10.34 3.70
C GLN A 157 0.02 -10.83 3.89
N LEU A 158 -0.93 -10.13 3.27
CA LEU A 158 -2.35 -10.50 3.24
C LEU A 158 -2.65 -11.25 1.95
N ASP A 159 -2.85 -12.57 2.05
CA ASP A 159 -3.07 -13.43 0.88
C ASP A 159 -4.51 -13.43 0.37
N SER A 160 -5.49 -12.95 1.15
CA SER A 160 -6.90 -12.92 0.75
C SER A 160 -7.69 -11.76 1.37
N PRO A 161 -8.36 -10.93 0.56
CA PRO A 161 -9.25 -9.87 1.04
C PRO A 161 -10.67 -10.36 1.40
N ALA A 162 -10.97 -11.66 1.29
CA ALA A 162 -12.34 -12.16 1.25
C ALA A 162 -12.94 -12.61 2.60
N ALA A 163 -12.20 -12.56 3.71
CA ALA A 163 -12.72 -12.92 5.04
C ALA A 163 -12.59 -11.72 5.99
N PRO A 164 -13.51 -11.57 6.98
CA PRO A 164 -13.26 -10.66 8.09
C PRO A 164 -12.01 -11.14 8.82
N LEU A 165 -10.94 -10.36 8.71
CA LEU A 165 -9.64 -10.69 9.24
C LEU A 165 -9.39 -9.83 10.47
N THR A 166 -9.20 -10.50 11.60
CA THR A 166 -8.80 -9.84 12.83
C THR A 166 -7.28 -9.81 12.88
N LEU A 167 -6.72 -8.60 12.91
CA LEU A 167 -5.29 -8.37 13.09
C LEU A 167 -4.98 -8.34 14.58
N VAL A 168 -3.94 -9.06 14.98
CA VAL A 168 -3.42 -9.04 16.33
C VAL A 168 -1.97 -8.55 16.29
N VAL A 169 -1.71 -7.51 17.07
CA VAL A 169 -0.39 -6.90 17.27
C VAL A 169 0.03 -7.16 18.70
N MET A 170 1.20 -7.77 18.88
CA MET A 170 1.76 -8.00 20.22
C MET A 170 3.28 -7.97 20.17
N ARG A 171 3.93 -7.97 21.34
CA ARG A 171 5.37 -8.25 21.39
C ARG A 171 5.60 -9.74 21.17
N SER A 172 6.73 -10.09 20.54
CA SER A 172 7.12 -11.49 20.30
C SER A 172 7.34 -12.30 21.59
N ASP A 173 7.66 -11.64 22.70
CA ASP A 173 7.78 -12.21 24.04
C ASP A 173 6.45 -12.26 24.82
N ALA A 174 5.35 -11.82 24.20
CA ALA A 174 4.02 -11.72 24.79
C ALA A 174 3.93 -10.86 26.06
N LEU A 175 4.87 -9.92 26.25
CA LEU A 175 4.85 -8.97 27.36
C LEU A 175 4.10 -7.68 27.00
N SER A 176 3.77 -6.91 28.04
CA SER A 176 3.22 -5.54 27.93
C SER A 176 4.31 -4.49 28.23
N PRO A 177 4.22 -3.25 27.72
CA PRO A 177 3.18 -2.69 26.84
C PRO A 177 3.45 -2.96 25.35
N VAL A 178 2.40 -2.82 24.54
CA VAL A 178 2.47 -2.85 23.07
C VAL A 178 2.33 -1.43 22.54
N ALA A 179 3.34 -0.93 21.82
CA ALA A 179 3.20 0.30 21.03
C ALA A 179 3.82 0.11 19.64
N ALA A 180 3.03 0.39 18.62
CA ALA A 180 3.42 0.17 17.24
C ALA A 180 2.78 1.21 16.30
N ASP A 181 3.57 1.69 15.34
CA ASP A 181 3.04 2.43 14.20
C ASP A 181 2.66 1.43 13.11
N LEU A 182 1.38 1.48 12.71
CA LEU A 182 0.84 0.63 11.67
C LEU A 182 0.82 1.37 10.34
N SER A 183 1.24 0.68 9.30
CA SER A 183 1.18 1.14 7.92
C SER A 183 0.71 0.01 7.01
N VAL A 184 -0.09 0.36 6.01
CA VAL A 184 -0.50 -0.56 4.96
C VAL A 184 0.27 -0.19 3.71
N HIS A 185 0.90 -1.17 3.10
CA HIS A 185 1.60 -1.02 1.84
C HIS A 185 0.89 -1.84 0.77
N LEU A 186 0.64 -1.22 -0.37
CA LEU A 186 0.08 -1.89 -1.54
C LEU A 186 1.12 -1.86 -2.65
N LYS A 187 1.56 -3.04 -3.06
CA LYS A 187 2.49 -3.22 -4.18
C LYS A 187 1.76 -3.73 -5.40
N VAL A 188 1.85 -3.02 -6.51
CA VAL A 188 1.25 -3.41 -7.79
C VAL A 188 2.35 -3.50 -8.85
N PRO A 189 3.05 -4.64 -8.96
CA PRO A 189 4.20 -4.79 -9.86
C PRO A 189 3.88 -4.49 -11.33
N GLN A 190 2.63 -4.76 -11.75
CA GLN A 190 2.17 -4.51 -13.12
C GLN A 190 2.13 -3.02 -13.49
N LEU A 191 1.95 -2.12 -12.52
CA LEU A 191 1.94 -0.68 -12.77
C LEU A 191 3.34 -0.17 -13.17
N VAL A 192 4.40 -0.76 -12.62
CA VAL A 192 5.79 -0.42 -12.99
C VAL A 192 6.02 -0.72 -14.47
N ILE A 193 5.60 -1.90 -14.93
CA ILE A 193 5.71 -2.30 -16.34
C ILE A 193 4.90 -1.33 -17.22
N THR A 194 3.66 -1.02 -16.82
CA THR A 194 2.78 -0.11 -17.55
C THR A 194 3.37 1.30 -17.65
N MET A 195 3.96 1.81 -16.57
CA MET A 195 4.64 3.09 -16.52
C MET A 195 5.81 3.14 -17.51
N TRP A 196 6.70 2.15 -17.50
CA TRP A 196 7.85 2.12 -18.41
C TRP A 196 7.43 1.99 -19.86
N ILE A 197 6.40 1.20 -20.17
CA ILE A 197 5.85 1.10 -21.53
C ILE A 197 5.27 2.45 -21.97
N ALA A 198 4.46 3.09 -21.12
CA ALA A 198 3.86 4.38 -21.42
C ALA A 198 4.92 5.47 -21.67
N LEU A 199 5.99 5.48 -20.85
CA LEU A 199 7.11 6.39 -21.01
C LEU A 199 7.89 6.10 -22.31
N ALA A 200 8.18 4.83 -22.62
CA ALA A 200 8.90 4.44 -23.84
C ALA A 200 8.11 4.81 -25.10
N VAL A 201 6.79 4.58 -25.10
CA VAL A 201 5.88 4.98 -26.19
C VAL A 201 5.87 6.49 -26.34
N ALA A 202 5.80 7.25 -25.25
CA ALA A 202 5.87 8.71 -25.28
C ALA A 202 7.20 9.23 -25.86
N VAL A 203 8.33 8.68 -25.40
CA VAL A 203 9.67 9.04 -25.87
C VAL A 203 9.84 8.73 -27.35
N LEU A 204 9.19 7.69 -27.87
CA LEU A 204 9.21 7.38 -29.30
C LEU A 204 8.30 8.30 -30.12
N LEU A 205 7.06 8.51 -29.66
CA LEU A 205 6.02 9.19 -30.43
C LEU A 205 6.15 10.71 -30.46
N LEU A 206 6.64 11.34 -29.39
CA LEU A 206 6.77 12.80 -29.35
C LEU A 206 7.83 13.33 -30.33
N PRO A 207 9.06 12.77 -30.40
CA PRO A 207 10.02 13.17 -31.43
C PRO A 207 9.53 12.82 -32.84
N ALA A 208 8.85 11.69 -33.03
CA ALA A 208 8.25 11.34 -34.31
C ALA A 208 7.19 12.38 -34.73
N ALA A 209 6.32 12.80 -33.81
CA ALA A 209 5.34 13.86 -34.08
C ALA A 209 6.02 15.19 -34.45
N LEU A 210 7.06 15.58 -33.70
CA LEU A 210 7.81 16.82 -33.95
C LEU A 210 8.51 16.81 -35.30
N THR A 211 9.16 15.70 -35.66
CA THR A 211 9.83 15.55 -36.96
C THR A 211 8.82 15.57 -38.12
N LEU A 212 7.69 14.89 -38.00
CA LEU A 212 6.61 14.95 -39.00
C LEU A 212 6.05 16.37 -39.16
N PHE A 213 5.86 17.09 -38.04
CA PHE A 213 5.40 18.47 -38.05
C PHE A 213 6.42 19.41 -38.71
N TRP A 214 7.72 19.24 -38.39
CA TRP A 214 8.81 20.01 -38.98
C TRP A 214 8.90 19.78 -40.50
N ILE A 215 8.82 18.53 -40.96
CA ILE A 215 8.80 18.17 -42.38
C ILE A 215 7.60 18.80 -43.09
N ALA A 216 6.41 18.73 -42.48
CA ALA A 216 5.20 19.33 -43.03
C ALA A 216 5.35 20.85 -43.20
N LEU A 217 5.89 21.55 -42.19
CA LEU A 217 6.12 22.99 -42.23
C LEU A 217 7.19 23.40 -43.26
N PHE A 218 8.32 22.70 -43.33
CA PHE A 218 9.40 23.03 -44.26
C PHE A 218 9.00 22.80 -45.73
N HIS A 219 8.23 21.75 -46.01
CA HIS A 219 7.69 21.53 -47.36
C HIS A 219 6.60 22.51 -47.78
N LEU A 220 5.93 23.17 -46.83
CA LEU A 220 5.01 24.28 -47.13
C LEU A 220 5.79 25.55 -47.49
N ARG A 221 6.90 25.83 -46.79
CA ARG A 221 7.69 27.05 -46.96
C ARG A 221 8.50 27.12 -48.27
N LYS A 222 8.96 25.97 -48.80
CA LYS A 222 9.78 25.91 -50.03
C LYS A 222 9.03 26.29 -51.32
N ARG A 223 7.68 26.32 -51.32
CA ARG A 223 6.90 26.55 -52.55
C ARG A 223 6.52 28.02 -52.79
N GLY A 224 6.50 28.85 -51.74
CA GLY A 224 6.18 30.29 -51.86
C GLY A 224 7.34 31.17 -52.37
N ARG A 225 8.48 30.58 -52.76
CA ARG A 225 9.68 31.32 -53.22
C ARG A 225 9.91 31.24 -54.74
N HIS A 226 8.99 30.64 -55.50
CA HIS A 226 9.07 30.53 -56.96
C HIS A 226 7.98 31.32 -57.72
N GLU A 227 7.27 32.23 -57.03
CA GLU A 227 6.23 33.09 -57.62
C GLU A 227 6.56 34.59 -57.47
N GLY A 228 7.84 34.94 -57.34
CA GLY A 228 8.34 36.31 -57.30
C GLY A 228 9.23 36.61 -58.49
#